data_AF-A0AAV8YW16-F1
#
_entry.id   AF-A0AAV8YW16-F1
#
_cell.length_a   1.000
_cell.length_b   1.000
_cell.length_c   1.000
_cell.angle_alpha   90.00
_cell.angle_beta   90.00
_cell.angle_gamma   90.00
#
_symmetry.space_group_name_H-M   'P 1'
#
loop_
_entity.id
_entity.type
_entity.pdbx_description
1 polymer ?
#
loop_
_entity_poly.entity_id
_entity_poly.type
_entity_poly.pdbx_seq_one_letter_code
_entity_poly.pdbx_strand_id
1 'polypeptide(L)'
;MKWRRSESRKQYLQDDPLYQQCQREMRGGDYQLPACANATMTANLLNQANVNIHYKKMKPDVVEAVEAIYNAFQVNYYPSLQFKNKGTGKEKEINLQYELDPDLRFVNCTVVTSNEENNFGEWGRTLFATHPVFHVRSRVMSTIFGLQTYRPICVVDKAHISTFSNRTYPASLDKHWTVALQYIPQDARHYEEPKSVQEQLRTQPENFVVFVRQSGQGRDVKITFSSPETDYKLMDITMSSGQGSSGMKTKVNVNGQEVQVSGHSSHDIGEGYVQIYGLPNGEVKVEVRDWFYVISDGERMKLTALNGRFRNSVRGLCGVFNDDEANDFLTPGNCIVGDYKQFIKSYDIESGEGRGQTQTHSKGSHECVPKEVPLYADVISNRLWSQRSQHSGDCTLLQTRYVEEYGQICFTIGEMPVCRGHCRQRGTITNNVPVHCVKNSNAAQLWKKQIDQGQSPDFGHKKETKITRIELPQSCVP
;
A
#
# COMPACT_ATOMS: atom_id res chain seq x y z
N MET A 1 -11.35 -10.73 -34.12
CA MET A 1 -10.09 -11.04 -33.40
C MET A 1 -10.40 -12.05 -32.31
N LYS A 2 -9.67 -13.16 -32.24
CA LYS A 2 -9.84 -14.18 -31.19
C LYS A 2 -8.53 -14.33 -30.41
N TRP A 3 -8.62 -14.25 -29.09
CA TRP A 3 -7.50 -14.33 -28.18
C TRP A 3 -7.65 -15.56 -27.29
N ARG A 4 -6.57 -16.30 -27.06
CA ARG A 4 -6.59 -17.48 -26.18
C ARG A 4 -5.22 -17.76 -25.57
N ARG A 5 -5.21 -18.66 -24.60
CA ARG A 5 -4.00 -19.34 -24.12
C ARG A 5 -3.75 -20.58 -24.95
N SER A 6 -2.52 -20.78 -25.41
CA SER A 6 -2.10 -22.04 -26.02
C SER A 6 -1.99 -23.16 -24.97
N GLU A 7 -1.99 -24.42 -25.41
CA GLU A 7 -1.81 -25.57 -24.50
C GLU A 7 -0.42 -25.58 -23.86
N SER A 8 0.63 -25.21 -24.61
CA SER A 8 2.00 -25.09 -24.10
C SER A 8 2.10 -24.08 -22.96
N ARG A 9 1.42 -22.92 -23.07
CA ARG A 9 1.32 -21.96 -21.97
C ARG A 9 0.55 -22.49 -20.78
N LYS A 10 -0.53 -23.26 -20.99
CA LYS A 10 -1.28 -23.85 -19.87
C LYS A 10 -0.40 -24.82 -19.08
N GLN A 11 0.38 -25.67 -19.76
CA GLN A 11 1.33 -26.59 -19.13
C GLN A 11 2.42 -25.82 -18.38
N TYR A 12 3.04 -24.82 -19.02
CA TYR A 12 4.03 -23.95 -18.35
C TYR A 12 3.50 -23.31 -17.07
N LEU A 13 2.26 -22.81 -17.08
CA LEU A 13 1.63 -22.23 -15.89
C LEU A 13 1.34 -23.29 -14.81
N GLN A 14 1.14 -24.56 -15.17
CA GLN A 14 0.93 -25.64 -14.19
C GLN A 14 2.22 -26.00 -13.45
N ASP A 15 3.37 -25.82 -14.09
CA ASP A 15 4.69 -26.05 -13.49
C ASP A 15 5.17 -24.86 -12.63
N ASP A 16 4.49 -23.71 -12.70
CA ASP A 16 4.84 -22.50 -11.94
C ASP A 16 4.68 -22.73 -10.41
N PRO A 17 5.72 -22.46 -9.59
CA PRO A 17 5.64 -22.63 -8.15
C PRO A 17 4.50 -21.86 -7.48
N LEU A 18 4.14 -20.66 -7.97
CA LEU A 18 3.02 -19.87 -7.46
C LEU A 18 1.69 -20.56 -7.77
N TYR A 19 1.56 -21.15 -8.96
CA TYR A 19 0.37 -21.93 -9.31
C TYR A 19 0.22 -23.14 -8.40
N GLN A 20 1.31 -23.88 -8.17
CA GLN A 20 1.30 -25.03 -7.27
C GLN A 20 0.97 -24.63 -5.83
N GLN A 21 1.46 -23.47 -5.37
CA GLN A 21 1.09 -22.92 -4.07
C GLN A 21 -0.39 -22.59 -3.99
N CYS A 22 -0.93 -21.88 -5.00
CA CYS A 22 -2.36 -21.60 -5.06
C CYS A 22 -3.20 -22.88 -5.03
N GLN A 23 -2.80 -23.92 -5.79
CA GLN A 23 -3.50 -25.22 -5.77
C GLN A 23 -3.52 -25.86 -4.37
N ARG A 24 -2.47 -25.67 -3.55
CA ARG A 24 -2.45 -26.14 -2.16
C ARG A 24 -3.39 -25.32 -1.27
N GLU A 25 -3.35 -23.99 -1.40
CA GLU A 25 -4.22 -23.06 -0.65
C GLU A 25 -5.71 -23.32 -0.96
N MET A 26 -6.05 -23.57 -2.23
CA MET A 26 -7.41 -23.90 -2.67
C MET A 26 -7.97 -25.17 -2.02
N ARG A 27 -7.12 -26.14 -1.64
CA ARG A 27 -7.57 -27.34 -0.89
C ARG A 27 -8.05 -27.01 0.52
N GLY A 28 -7.50 -25.94 1.12
CA GLY A 28 -7.97 -25.37 2.39
C GLY A 28 -9.18 -24.45 2.23
N GLY A 29 -9.61 -24.20 0.99
CA GLY A 29 -10.71 -23.31 0.66
C GLY A 29 -10.32 -21.84 0.47
N ASP A 30 -9.01 -21.56 0.39
CA ASP A 30 -8.48 -20.23 0.09
C ASP A 30 -8.22 -20.09 -1.42
N TYR A 31 -8.88 -19.12 -2.06
CA TYR A 31 -8.86 -18.92 -3.52
C TYR A 31 -8.34 -17.55 -3.95
N GLN A 32 -8.12 -16.65 -3.01
CA GLN A 32 -7.80 -15.24 -3.25
C GLN A 32 -6.51 -14.78 -2.57
N LEU A 33 -5.85 -15.64 -1.79
CA LEU A 33 -4.52 -15.36 -1.23
C LEU A 33 -3.50 -14.91 -2.29
N PRO A 34 -2.40 -14.23 -1.90
CA PRO A 34 -1.45 -13.63 -2.84
C PRO A 34 -0.94 -14.56 -3.94
N ALA A 35 -0.67 -15.83 -3.63
CA ALA A 35 -0.25 -16.81 -4.63
C ALA A 35 -1.36 -17.04 -5.68
N CYS A 36 -2.61 -17.23 -5.26
CA CYS A 36 -3.75 -17.36 -6.17
C CYS A 36 -4.05 -16.09 -6.97
N ALA A 37 -3.97 -14.91 -6.34
CA ALA A 37 -4.15 -13.63 -7.01
C ALA A 37 -3.10 -13.44 -8.12
N ASN A 38 -1.83 -13.68 -7.79
CA ASN A 38 -0.70 -13.56 -8.73
C ASN A 38 -0.74 -14.63 -9.83
N ALA A 39 -1.08 -15.88 -9.48
CA ALA A 39 -1.21 -16.96 -10.47
C ALA A 39 -2.35 -16.68 -11.45
N THR A 40 -3.52 -16.25 -10.96
CA THR A 40 -4.69 -15.90 -11.80
C THR A 40 -4.37 -14.76 -12.76
N MET A 41 -3.67 -13.75 -12.26
CA MET A 41 -3.20 -12.61 -13.03
C MET A 41 -2.24 -13.00 -14.16
N THR A 42 -1.23 -13.83 -13.87
CA THR A 42 -0.31 -14.35 -14.89
C THR A 42 -1.06 -15.25 -15.88
N ALA A 43 -2.01 -16.04 -15.40
CA ALA A 43 -2.86 -16.90 -16.23
C ALA A 43 -3.81 -16.13 -17.14
N ASN A 44 -4.12 -14.87 -16.85
CA ASN A 44 -4.96 -14.01 -17.70
C ASN A 44 -4.18 -13.33 -18.83
N LEU A 45 -2.85 -13.47 -18.89
CA LEU A 45 -2.07 -13.07 -20.05
C LEU A 45 -2.24 -14.11 -21.17
N LEU A 46 -2.92 -13.70 -22.23
CA LEU A 46 -3.19 -14.50 -23.42
C LEU A 46 -1.98 -14.43 -24.33
N ASN A 47 -1.49 -15.58 -24.81
CA ASN A 47 -0.30 -15.66 -25.64
C ASN A 47 -0.58 -15.93 -27.11
N GLN A 48 -1.83 -16.22 -27.50
CA GLN A 48 -2.17 -16.55 -28.87
C GLN A 48 -3.29 -15.66 -29.39
N ALA A 49 -3.11 -15.15 -30.60
CA ALA A 49 -4.09 -14.31 -31.27
C ALA A 49 -4.28 -14.71 -32.73
N ASN A 50 -5.54 -14.66 -33.18
CA ASN A 50 -5.88 -14.72 -34.60
C ASN A 50 -6.62 -13.44 -34.98
N VAL A 51 -6.01 -12.67 -35.88
CA VAL A 51 -6.47 -11.35 -36.32
C VAL A 51 -6.73 -11.40 -37.81
N ASN A 52 -8.01 -11.35 -38.17
CA ASN A 52 -8.43 -11.21 -39.55
C ASN A 52 -8.75 -9.73 -39.78
N ILE A 53 -8.00 -9.09 -40.68
CA ILE A 53 -8.15 -7.68 -41.03
C ILE A 53 -8.67 -7.60 -42.46
N HIS A 54 -9.85 -7.00 -42.62
CA HIS A 54 -10.48 -6.78 -43.93
C HIS A 54 -10.34 -5.30 -44.32
N TYR A 55 -9.55 -4.98 -45.35
CA TYR A 55 -9.16 -3.60 -45.69
C TYR A 55 -10.10 -2.90 -46.68
N LYS A 56 -11.34 -3.38 -46.86
CA LYS A 56 -12.25 -2.81 -47.87
C LYS A 56 -12.78 -1.39 -47.51
N LYS A 57 -12.54 -0.85 -46.31
CA LYS A 57 -13.03 0.48 -45.86
C LYS A 57 -12.13 1.22 -44.84
N MET A 58 -10.82 0.97 -44.82
CA MET A 58 -9.95 1.78 -43.94
C MET A 58 -9.72 3.16 -44.57
N LYS A 59 -9.81 4.22 -43.76
CA LYS A 59 -9.47 5.59 -44.22
C LYS A 59 -8.01 5.62 -44.69
N PRO A 60 -7.67 6.34 -45.77
CA PRO A 60 -6.30 6.42 -46.29
C PRO A 60 -5.26 6.73 -45.21
N ASP A 61 -5.58 7.66 -44.31
CA ASP A 61 -4.72 8.07 -43.20
C ASP A 61 -4.38 6.92 -42.22
N VAL A 62 -5.27 5.94 -42.07
CA VAL A 62 -5.03 4.75 -41.23
C VAL A 62 -4.10 3.77 -41.94
N VAL A 63 -4.22 3.63 -43.25
CA VAL A 63 -3.32 2.81 -44.06
C VAL A 63 -1.92 3.42 -44.02
N GLU A 64 -1.81 4.74 -44.22
CA GLU A 64 -0.54 5.47 -44.13
C GLU A 64 0.07 5.41 -42.73
N ALA A 65 -0.73 5.52 -41.66
CA ALA A 65 -0.23 5.36 -40.29
C ALA A 65 0.26 3.92 -40.01
N VAL A 66 -0.43 2.89 -40.52
CA VAL A 66 0.01 1.49 -40.38
C VAL A 66 1.30 1.24 -41.16
N GLU A 67 1.42 1.78 -42.39
CA GLU A 67 2.64 1.73 -43.18
C GLU A 67 3.79 2.50 -42.53
N ALA A 68 3.52 3.68 -41.94
CA ALA A 68 4.51 4.47 -41.22
C ALA A 68 5.00 3.78 -39.95
N ILE A 69 4.08 3.18 -39.16
CA ILE A 69 4.44 2.36 -38.00
C ILE A 69 5.29 1.17 -38.45
N TYR A 70 4.91 0.49 -39.53
CA TYR A 70 5.67 -0.63 -40.10
C TYR A 70 7.08 -0.21 -40.55
N ASN A 71 7.20 0.90 -41.28
CA ASN A 71 8.47 1.43 -41.77
C ASN A 71 9.37 1.89 -40.61
N ALA A 72 8.81 2.56 -39.60
CA ALA A 72 9.54 2.95 -38.39
C ALA A 72 10.01 1.73 -37.58
N PHE A 73 9.21 0.66 -37.57
CA PHE A 73 9.58 -0.62 -36.94
C PHE A 73 10.72 -1.32 -37.70
N GLN A 74 10.67 -1.33 -39.04
CA GLN A 74 11.73 -1.86 -39.90
C GLN A 74 13.06 -1.11 -39.70
N VAL A 75 13.04 0.23 -39.70
CA VAL A 75 14.26 1.04 -39.63
C VAL A 75 14.97 0.94 -38.27
N ASN A 76 14.22 0.95 -37.17
CA ASN A 76 14.82 1.01 -35.84
C ASN A 76 15.18 -0.34 -35.22
N TYR A 77 14.57 -1.45 -35.70
CA TYR A 77 14.76 -2.74 -35.06
C TYR A 77 15.15 -3.88 -36.01
N TYR A 78 14.90 -3.77 -37.33
CA TYR A 78 15.02 -4.92 -38.25
C TYR A 78 15.35 -4.56 -39.73
N PRO A 79 16.61 -4.24 -40.07
CA PRO A 79 17.00 -3.95 -41.46
C PRO A 79 17.03 -5.16 -42.41
N SER A 80 16.83 -6.39 -41.92
CA SER A 80 17.01 -7.64 -42.70
C SER A 80 15.73 -8.38 -43.07
N LEU A 81 14.54 -7.86 -42.73
CA LEU A 81 13.26 -8.46 -43.16
C LEU A 81 13.04 -8.22 -44.67
N GLN A 82 13.35 -9.23 -45.49
CA GLN A 82 13.06 -9.22 -46.93
C GLN A 82 11.80 -10.04 -47.23
N PHE A 83 10.67 -9.35 -47.41
CA PHE A 83 9.51 -10.02 -47.97
C PHE A 83 9.74 -10.29 -49.46
N LYS A 84 9.80 -11.57 -49.83
CA LYS A 84 9.51 -12.00 -51.19
C LYS A 84 8.02 -11.72 -51.46
N ASN A 85 7.75 -10.56 -52.04
CA ASN A 85 6.47 -10.30 -52.68
C ASN A 85 6.19 -11.41 -53.70
N LYS A 86 5.31 -12.35 -53.36
CA LYS A 86 4.62 -13.20 -54.35
C LYS A 86 3.36 -13.80 -53.74
N GLY A 87 2.30 -12.99 -53.76
CA GLY A 87 0.93 -13.45 -53.58
C GLY A 87 0.01 -12.71 -54.54
N THR A 88 -0.17 -13.24 -55.75
CA THR A 88 -1.20 -12.81 -56.71
C THR A 88 -2.58 -13.32 -56.27
N GLY A 89 -3.00 -12.96 -55.06
CA GLY A 89 -4.27 -13.38 -54.47
C GLY A 89 -5.30 -12.25 -54.52
N LYS A 90 -6.31 -12.40 -55.37
CA LYS A 90 -7.49 -11.54 -55.41
C LYS A 90 -8.35 -11.76 -54.15
N GLU A 91 -7.97 -11.20 -53.00
CA GLU A 91 -8.87 -10.86 -51.88
C GLU A 91 -8.14 -10.03 -50.81
N LYS A 92 -8.76 -8.92 -50.38
CA LYS A 92 -8.16 -7.86 -49.53
C LYS A 92 -8.25 -8.20 -48.04
N GLU A 93 -7.66 -9.32 -47.63
CA GLU A 93 -7.68 -9.82 -46.25
C GLU A 93 -6.25 -10.15 -45.77
N ILE A 94 -5.87 -9.67 -44.59
CA ILE A 94 -4.64 -10.09 -43.90
C ILE A 94 -5.07 -10.88 -42.68
N ASN A 95 -4.63 -12.13 -42.64
CA ASN A 95 -4.77 -12.98 -41.48
C ASN A 95 -3.42 -13.01 -40.77
N LEU A 96 -3.34 -12.34 -39.63
CA LEU A 96 -2.19 -12.36 -38.74
C LEU A 96 -2.45 -13.40 -37.64
N GLN A 97 -1.59 -14.41 -37.58
CA GLN A 97 -1.54 -15.34 -36.47
C GLN A 97 -0.23 -15.15 -35.74
N TYR A 98 -0.29 -15.02 -34.42
CA TYR A 98 0.93 -15.04 -33.62
C TYR A 98 0.70 -15.80 -32.33
N GLU A 99 1.78 -16.40 -31.85
CA GLU A 99 1.84 -17.12 -30.60
C GLU A 99 3.13 -16.73 -29.87
N LEU A 100 2.98 -16.19 -28.67
CA LEU A 100 4.10 -15.98 -27.76
C LEU A 100 4.51 -17.31 -27.14
N ASP A 101 5.81 -17.44 -26.88
CA ASP A 101 6.36 -18.53 -26.10
C ASP A 101 5.62 -18.66 -24.75
N PRO A 102 5.51 -19.88 -24.19
CA PRO A 102 4.89 -20.09 -22.90
C PRO A 102 5.31 -19.12 -21.78
N ASP A 103 6.55 -18.62 -21.77
CA ASP A 103 7.04 -17.65 -20.77
C ASP A 103 6.76 -16.16 -21.11
N LEU A 104 6.17 -15.90 -22.28
CA LEU A 104 5.86 -14.58 -22.88
C LEU A 104 7.07 -13.73 -23.28
N ARG A 105 8.29 -14.26 -23.27
CA ARG A 105 9.50 -13.49 -23.62
C ARG A 105 9.73 -13.42 -25.13
N PHE A 106 9.23 -14.41 -25.87
CA PHE A 106 9.45 -14.52 -27.32
C PHE A 106 8.12 -14.53 -28.06
N VAL A 107 8.11 -14.07 -29.33
CA VAL A 107 6.90 -14.09 -30.19
C VAL A 107 7.20 -14.86 -31.47
N ASN A 108 6.46 -15.90 -31.75
CA ASN A 108 6.43 -16.51 -33.08
C ASN A 108 5.26 -15.89 -33.87
N CYS A 109 5.57 -15.06 -34.87
CA CYS A 109 4.58 -14.38 -35.69
C CYS A 109 4.48 -15.05 -37.06
N THR A 110 3.38 -15.75 -37.34
CA THR A 110 3.09 -16.29 -38.67
C THR A 110 2.13 -15.35 -39.39
N VAL A 111 2.67 -14.44 -40.20
CA VAL A 111 1.85 -13.70 -41.16
C VAL A 111 1.52 -14.68 -42.28
N VAL A 112 0.24 -14.91 -42.60
CA VAL A 112 -0.19 -15.91 -43.61
C VAL A 112 0.25 -15.53 -45.06
N THR A 113 1.14 -14.54 -45.22
CA THR A 113 1.84 -14.20 -46.46
C THR A 113 3.36 -14.45 -46.43
N SER A 114 3.98 -14.70 -45.27
CA SER A 114 5.34 -15.26 -45.14
C SER A 114 5.62 -15.74 -43.71
N ASN A 115 6.15 -16.95 -43.58
CA ASN A 115 6.58 -17.53 -42.30
C ASN A 115 7.95 -16.95 -41.91
N GLU A 116 8.00 -16.02 -40.95
CA GLU A 116 9.25 -15.56 -40.34
C GLU A 116 9.14 -15.51 -38.82
N GLU A 117 10.08 -16.14 -38.12
CA GLU A 117 10.22 -16.07 -36.67
C GLU A 117 10.95 -14.77 -36.28
N ASN A 118 10.37 -13.96 -35.39
CA ASN A 118 10.87 -12.61 -35.06
C ASN A 118 11.12 -12.47 -33.54
N ASN A 119 12.23 -11.84 -33.13
CA ASN A 119 12.64 -11.74 -31.71
C ASN A 119 12.29 -10.37 -31.09
N PHE A 120 11.24 -10.28 -30.27
CA PHE A 120 10.77 -8.98 -29.78
C PHE A 120 11.38 -8.51 -28.44
N GLY A 121 12.37 -9.20 -27.88
CA GLY A 121 13.05 -8.81 -26.64
C GLY A 121 12.11 -8.57 -25.44
N GLU A 122 12.56 -7.81 -24.43
CA GLU A 122 11.81 -7.58 -23.18
C GLU A 122 10.44 -6.90 -23.35
N TRP A 123 10.23 -6.16 -24.44
CA TRP A 123 8.96 -5.46 -24.70
C TRP A 123 7.87 -6.36 -25.30
N GLY A 124 8.24 -7.58 -25.75
CA GLY A 124 7.32 -8.53 -26.37
C GLY A 124 6.10 -8.85 -25.48
N ARG A 125 6.34 -9.13 -24.20
CA ARG A 125 5.28 -9.39 -23.20
C ARG A 125 4.30 -8.22 -23.06
N THR A 126 4.82 -7.00 -22.97
CA THR A 126 4.01 -5.80 -22.69
C THR A 126 3.12 -5.42 -23.87
N LEU A 127 3.63 -5.57 -25.10
CA LEU A 127 2.91 -5.19 -26.31
C LEU A 127 1.95 -6.27 -26.80
N PHE A 128 2.37 -7.54 -26.79
CA PHE A 128 1.65 -8.61 -27.49
C PHE A 128 0.84 -9.54 -26.57
N ALA A 129 1.23 -9.74 -25.30
CA ALA A 129 0.49 -10.63 -24.41
C ALA A 129 -0.77 -9.94 -23.90
N THR A 130 -1.94 -10.07 -24.51
CA THR A 130 -3.11 -9.30 -24.08
C THR A 130 -3.66 -9.75 -22.72
N HIS A 131 -4.21 -8.81 -21.95
CA HIS A 131 -4.89 -9.09 -20.68
C HIS A 131 -6.34 -8.56 -20.77
N PRO A 132 -7.36 -9.33 -20.35
CA PRO A 132 -8.76 -8.94 -20.47
C PRO A 132 -9.12 -7.70 -19.63
N VAL A 133 -8.42 -7.48 -18.51
CA VAL A 133 -8.65 -6.34 -17.59
C VAL A 133 -7.64 -5.20 -17.77
N PHE A 134 -6.41 -5.49 -18.22
CA PHE A 134 -5.32 -4.51 -18.23
C PHE A 134 -4.93 -4.24 -19.68
N HIS A 135 -5.55 -3.19 -20.26
CA HIS A 135 -5.31 -2.83 -21.65
C HIS A 135 -3.84 -2.48 -21.92
N VAL A 136 -3.41 -2.64 -23.18
CA VAL A 136 -2.02 -2.42 -23.61
C VAL A 136 -1.50 -1.05 -23.18
N ARG A 137 -2.29 0.02 -23.32
CA ARG A 137 -1.90 1.38 -22.89
C ARG A 137 -1.52 1.43 -21.41
N SER A 138 -2.35 0.88 -20.53
CA SER A 138 -2.09 0.88 -19.08
C SER A 138 -0.83 0.09 -18.74
N ARG A 139 -0.59 -1.04 -19.39
CA ARG A 139 0.60 -1.88 -19.16
C ARG A 139 1.88 -1.25 -19.70
N VAL A 140 1.82 -0.59 -20.86
CA VAL A 140 2.93 0.20 -21.42
C VAL A 140 3.29 1.34 -20.48
N MET A 141 2.30 2.13 -20.04
CA MET A 141 2.52 3.20 -19.06
C MET A 141 3.12 2.63 -17.77
N SER A 142 2.59 1.52 -17.26
CA SER A 142 3.14 0.87 -16.07
C SER A 142 4.62 0.48 -16.23
N THR A 143 4.98 -0.07 -17.38
CA THR A 143 6.36 -0.48 -17.69
C THR A 143 7.29 0.74 -17.81
N ILE A 144 6.86 1.80 -18.49
CA ILE A 144 7.65 3.03 -18.69
C ILE A 144 7.90 3.76 -17.37
N PHE A 145 6.87 3.90 -16.54
CA PHE A 145 6.96 4.64 -15.28
C PHE A 145 7.39 3.78 -14.09
N GLY A 146 7.76 2.51 -14.33
CA GLY A 146 8.12 1.56 -13.25
C GLY A 146 6.99 1.35 -12.23
N LEU A 147 5.73 1.64 -12.61
CA LEU A 147 4.58 1.46 -11.73
C LEU A 147 4.27 -0.03 -11.64
N GLN A 148 3.89 -0.49 -10.46
CA GLN A 148 3.29 -1.81 -10.34
C GLN A 148 1.94 -1.80 -11.07
N THR A 149 1.84 -2.62 -12.12
CA THR A 149 0.56 -2.89 -12.81
C THR A 149 -0.49 -3.42 -11.82
N TYR A 150 0.00 -4.01 -10.74
CA TYR A 150 -0.77 -4.73 -9.74
C TYR A 150 -0.96 -3.87 -8.51
N ARG A 151 -2.23 -3.67 -8.16
CA ARG A 151 -2.62 -2.85 -7.04
C ARG A 151 -2.45 -3.65 -5.74
N PRO A 152 -2.03 -3.03 -4.64
CA PRO A 152 -1.94 -3.69 -3.34
C PRO A 152 -3.29 -4.25 -2.90
N ILE A 153 -3.30 -5.51 -2.48
CA ILE A 153 -4.50 -6.23 -2.04
C ILE A 153 -4.38 -6.66 -0.58
N CYS A 154 -5.50 -6.64 0.11
CA CYS A 154 -5.72 -7.30 1.39
C CYS A 154 -6.86 -8.29 1.20
N VAL A 155 -6.72 -9.49 1.74
CA VAL A 155 -7.65 -10.58 1.50
C VAL A 155 -8.07 -11.19 2.82
N VAL A 156 -9.37 -11.37 3.01
CA VAL A 156 -9.96 -12.14 4.10
C VAL A 156 -10.65 -13.33 3.44
N ASP A 157 -9.91 -14.44 3.31
CA ASP A 157 -10.29 -15.68 2.64
C ASP A 157 -10.76 -16.73 3.65
N LYS A 158 -11.33 -17.85 3.20
CA LYS A 158 -12.07 -18.80 4.03
C LYS A 158 -11.31 -19.23 5.29
N ALA A 159 -10.04 -19.59 5.18
CA ALA A 159 -9.22 -20.03 6.30
C ALA A 159 -8.15 -19.03 6.71
N HIS A 160 -7.73 -18.12 5.82
CA HIS A 160 -6.62 -17.20 6.09
C HIS A 160 -6.92 -15.74 5.70
N ILE A 161 -6.22 -14.82 6.37
CA ILE A 161 -6.18 -13.39 6.05
C ILE A 161 -4.77 -13.08 5.55
N SER A 162 -4.66 -12.27 4.49
CA SER A 162 -3.40 -11.70 4.02
C SER A 162 -3.47 -10.18 4.05
N THR A 163 -2.46 -9.56 4.68
CA THR A 163 -2.31 -8.10 4.75
C THR A 163 -1.84 -7.50 3.42
N PHE A 164 -1.83 -6.16 3.33
CA PHE A 164 -1.22 -5.46 2.20
C PHE A 164 0.29 -5.65 2.09
N SER A 165 0.97 -6.02 3.18
CA SER A 165 2.41 -6.27 3.23
C SER A 165 2.73 -7.77 3.19
N ASN A 166 1.79 -8.57 2.66
CA ASN A 166 1.95 -10.00 2.34
C ASN A 166 2.10 -10.94 3.54
N ARG A 167 1.73 -10.49 4.74
CA ARG A 167 1.66 -11.36 5.93
C ARG A 167 0.37 -12.16 5.92
N THR A 168 0.48 -13.49 5.88
CA THR A 168 -0.67 -14.41 5.90
C THR A 168 -0.82 -15.09 7.27
N TYR A 169 -2.04 -15.14 7.80
CA TYR A 169 -2.35 -15.73 9.12
C TYR A 169 -3.79 -16.28 9.19
N PRO A 170 -4.13 -17.17 10.15
CA PRO A 170 -5.44 -17.80 10.19
C PRO A 170 -6.60 -16.82 10.45
N ALA A 171 -7.69 -16.97 9.70
CA ALA A 171 -8.91 -16.18 9.78
C ALA A 171 -9.83 -16.67 10.91
N SER A 172 -9.48 -16.35 12.17
CA SER A 172 -10.31 -16.66 13.34
C SER A 172 -11.29 -15.52 13.65
N LEU A 173 -12.29 -15.33 12.78
CA LEU A 173 -13.30 -14.27 12.94
C LEU A 173 -14.53 -14.76 13.70
N ASP A 174 -15.01 -13.93 14.62
CA ASP A 174 -16.26 -14.13 15.35
C ASP A 174 -17.45 -13.50 14.60
N LYS A 175 -18.65 -13.57 15.20
CA LYS A 175 -19.88 -12.95 14.68
C LYS A 175 -19.92 -11.42 14.85
N HIS A 176 -19.00 -10.85 15.61
CA HIS A 176 -18.88 -9.41 15.82
C HIS A 176 -18.18 -8.74 14.63
N TRP A 177 -18.51 -7.47 14.39
CA TRP A 177 -17.78 -6.67 13.43
C TRP A 177 -16.32 -6.47 13.86
N THR A 178 -15.39 -6.84 12.99
CA THR A 178 -13.96 -6.64 13.18
C THR A 178 -13.43 -5.68 12.12
N VAL A 179 -12.59 -4.72 12.51
CA VAL A 179 -12.04 -3.72 11.58
C VAL A 179 -11.02 -4.36 10.64
N ALA A 180 -11.37 -4.52 9.37
CA ALA A 180 -10.43 -4.98 8.35
C ALA A 180 -9.49 -3.85 7.90
N LEU A 181 -10.04 -2.65 7.67
CA LEU A 181 -9.29 -1.45 7.32
C LEU A 181 -9.94 -0.23 7.98
N GLN A 182 -9.12 0.65 8.54
CA GLN A 182 -9.47 2.01 8.93
C GLN A 182 -8.39 2.95 8.42
N TYR A 183 -8.80 4.00 7.70
CA TYR A 183 -7.91 5.07 7.29
C TYR A 183 -7.61 6.00 8.46
N ILE A 184 -6.33 6.10 8.81
CA ILE A 184 -5.81 7.04 9.80
C ILE A 184 -4.56 7.68 9.20
N PRO A 185 -4.67 8.88 8.60
CA PRO A 185 -3.55 9.54 7.97
C PRO A 185 -2.41 9.74 8.97
N GLN A 186 -1.17 9.64 8.52
CA GLN A 186 -0.08 10.14 9.32
C GLN A 186 -0.12 11.66 9.26
N ASP A 187 -0.43 12.30 10.39
CA ASP A 187 -0.21 13.74 10.50
C ASP A 187 1.27 13.97 10.21
N ALA A 188 1.55 14.66 9.09
CA ALA A 188 2.89 15.15 8.82
C ALA A 188 3.35 15.88 10.08
N ARG A 189 4.61 15.67 10.47
CA ARG A 189 5.27 16.18 11.69
C ARG A 189 5.39 17.72 11.71
N HIS A 190 4.27 18.41 11.48
CA HIS A 190 4.15 19.84 11.22
C HIS A 190 3.07 20.50 12.08
N TYR A 191 2.32 19.74 12.88
CA TYR A 191 1.49 20.32 13.93
C TYR A 191 2.30 20.41 15.22
N GLU A 192 2.37 21.62 15.75
CA GLU A 192 3.04 22.01 17.01
C GLU A 192 2.47 21.28 18.24
N GLU A 193 1.33 20.58 18.11
CA GLU A 193 0.75 19.70 19.12
C GLU A 193 0.28 18.36 18.52
N PRO A 194 0.69 17.20 19.07
CA PRO A 194 0.16 15.91 18.64
C PRO A 194 -1.29 15.75 19.09
N LYS A 195 -2.24 15.84 18.15
CA LYS A 195 -3.64 15.49 18.38
C LYS A 195 -3.77 14.03 18.80
N SER A 196 -4.74 13.74 19.69
CA SER A 196 -5.15 12.35 19.90
C SER A 196 -5.74 11.77 18.60
N VAL A 197 -5.64 10.45 18.38
CA VAL A 197 -6.27 9.80 17.22
C VAL A 197 -7.76 10.14 17.16
N GLN A 198 -8.43 10.18 18.31
CA GLN A 198 -9.86 10.52 18.40
C GLN A 198 -10.15 11.94 17.90
N GLU A 199 -9.28 12.90 18.21
CA GLU A 199 -9.41 14.28 17.76
C GLU A 199 -9.06 14.44 16.27
N GLN A 200 -8.03 13.73 15.81
CA GLN A 200 -7.69 13.65 14.40
C GLN A 200 -8.88 13.13 13.58
N LEU A 201 -9.46 11.99 13.97
CA LEU A 201 -10.63 11.39 13.33
C LEU A 201 -11.86 12.32 13.30
N ARG A 202 -12.02 13.23 14.27
CA ARG A 202 -13.11 14.23 14.28
C ARG A 202 -12.92 15.37 13.28
N THR A 203 -11.67 15.68 12.95
CA THR A 203 -11.33 16.82 12.09
C THR A 203 -10.90 16.42 10.69
N GLN A 204 -10.62 15.14 10.46
CA GLN A 204 -10.19 14.67 9.14
C GLN A 204 -11.35 14.72 8.13
N PRO A 205 -11.10 15.20 6.91
CA PRO A 205 -12.15 15.33 5.90
C PRO A 205 -12.59 13.98 5.35
N GLU A 206 -11.67 13.03 5.17
CA GLU A 206 -11.99 11.70 4.65
C GLU A 206 -11.88 10.63 5.73
N ASN A 207 -12.97 9.89 5.92
CA ASN A 207 -13.09 8.82 6.90
C ASN A 207 -13.48 7.55 6.17
N PHE A 208 -12.66 6.51 6.21
CA PHE A 208 -12.96 5.22 5.58
C PHE A 208 -12.74 4.07 6.57
N VAL A 209 -13.75 3.21 6.70
CA VAL A 209 -13.67 1.99 7.51
C VAL A 209 -14.29 0.83 6.74
N VAL A 210 -13.62 -0.31 6.72
CA VAL A 210 -14.11 -1.59 6.21
C VAL A 210 -14.13 -2.58 7.37
N PHE A 211 -15.28 -3.18 7.61
CA PHE A 211 -15.49 -4.22 8.60
C PHE A 211 -15.76 -5.56 7.95
N VAL A 212 -15.40 -6.63 8.65
CA VAL A 212 -15.72 -8.01 8.28
C VAL A 212 -16.20 -8.76 9.52
N ARG A 213 -17.10 -9.73 9.33
CA ARG A 213 -17.53 -10.66 10.39
C ARG A 213 -17.91 -12.01 9.81
N GLN A 214 -17.92 -13.04 10.67
CA GLN A 214 -18.48 -14.34 10.34
C GLN A 214 -20.02 -14.26 10.32
N SER A 215 -20.65 -14.76 9.26
CA SER A 215 -22.10 -14.76 9.06
C SER A 215 -22.57 -16.12 8.55
N GLY A 216 -23.00 -16.99 9.46
CA GLY A 216 -23.27 -18.39 9.14
C GLY A 216 -22.01 -19.11 8.65
N GLN A 217 -22.08 -19.72 7.46
CA GLN A 217 -20.93 -20.33 6.77
C GLN A 217 -20.16 -19.31 5.91
N GLY A 218 -20.74 -18.14 5.67
CA GLY A 218 -20.15 -17.06 4.87
C GLY A 218 -19.65 -15.90 5.74
N ARG A 219 -19.48 -14.75 5.10
CA ARG A 219 -19.02 -13.51 5.72
C ARG A 219 -19.81 -12.33 5.23
N ASP A 220 -20.04 -11.40 6.15
CA ASP A 220 -20.55 -10.08 5.80
C ASP A 220 -19.39 -9.10 5.78
N VAL A 221 -19.47 -8.15 4.85
CA VAL A 221 -18.55 -7.03 4.74
C VAL A 221 -19.33 -5.74 4.82
N LYS A 222 -18.86 -4.78 5.62
CA LYS A 222 -19.46 -3.45 5.72
C LYS A 222 -18.42 -2.40 5.38
N ILE A 223 -18.79 -1.45 4.53
CA ILE A 223 -17.99 -0.31 4.15
C ILE A 223 -18.72 0.93 4.68
N THR A 224 -18.05 1.67 5.56
CA THR A 224 -18.59 2.87 6.16
C THR A 224 -17.63 4.02 5.88
N PHE A 225 -18.12 5.12 5.31
CA PHE A 225 -17.27 6.26 4.99
C PHE A 225 -18.01 7.59 4.97
N SER A 226 -17.24 8.67 5.05
CA SER A 226 -17.68 10.06 4.92
C SER A 226 -16.55 10.87 4.29
N SER A 227 -16.86 11.65 3.27
CA SER A 227 -15.88 12.47 2.55
C SER A 227 -16.53 13.75 2.01
N PRO A 228 -15.75 14.71 1.49
CA PRO A 228 -16.31 15.88 0.81
C PRO A 228 -17.28 15.52 -0.33
N GLU A 229 -17.03 14.43 -1.06
CA GLU A 229 -17.88 13.96 -2.16
C GLU A 229 -19.24 13.41 -1.69
N THR A 230 -19.37 13.07 -0.40
CA THR A 230 -20.64 12.66 0.21
C THR A 230 -21.33 13.80 0.97
N ASP A 231 -20.88 15.05 0.80
CA ASP A 231 -21.26 16.20 1.64
C ASP A 231 -21.06 15.91 3.13
N TYR A 232 -20.03 15.14 3.48
CA TYR A 232 -19.75 14.65 4.83
C TYR A 232 -20.89 13.82 5.45
N LYS A 233 -21.80 13.29 4.63
CA LYS A 233 -22.81 12.33 5.09
C LYS A 233 -22.19 10.95 5.20
N LEU A 234 -22.59 10.25 6.26
CA LEU A 234 -22.21 8.87 6.49
C LEU A 234 -22.83 7.97 5.43
N MET A 235 -22.00 7.25 4.69
CA MET A 235 -22.40 6.16 3.81
C MET A 235 -22.17 4.83 4.49
N ASP A 236 -23.19 3.96 4.48
CA ASP A 236 -23.11 2.58 4.97
C ASP A 236 -23.49 1.64 3.84
N ILE A 237 -22.54 0.79 3.42
CA ILE A 237 -22.76 -0.23 2.40
C ILE A 237 -22.45 -1.58 3.03
N THR A 238 -23.43 -2.47 3.07
CA THR A 238 -23.26 -3.81 3.64
C THR A 238 -23.46 -4.86 2.55
N MET A 239 -22.44 -5.70 2.32
CA MET A 239 -22.48 -6.90 1.49
C MET A 239 -22.65 -8.11 2.41
N SER A 240 -23.86 -8.67 2.45
CA SER A 240 -24.19 -9.80 3.32
C SER A 240 -24.08 -11.13 2.59
N SER A 241 -23.64 -12.17 3.29
CA SER A 241 -23.63 -13.52 2.71
C SER A 241 -25.06 -13.99 2.40
N GLY A 242 -25.22 -14.69 1.28
CA GLY A 242 -26.50 -15.20 0.81
C GLY A 242 -26.88 -14.67 -0.56
N GLN A 243 -27.74 -15.42 -1.25
CA GLN A 243 -28.08 -15.16 -2.64
C GLN A 243 -28.75 -13.80 -2.81
N GLY A 244 -28.10 -12.93 -3.58
CA GLY A 244 -28.58 -11.62 -3.98
C GLY A 244 -29.43 -11.65 -5.25
N SER A 245 -29.76 -10.46 -5.73
CA SER A 245 -30.47 -10.27 -7.00
C SER A 245 -29.67 -10.80 -8.19
N SER A 246 -30.35 -11.16 -9.28
CA SER A 246 -29.72 -11.47 -10.57
C SER A 246 -28.61 -12.55 -10.53
N GLY A 247 -28.70 -13.51 -9.61
CA GLY A 247 -27.72 -14.59 -9.47
C GLY A 247 -26.43 -14.19 -8.74
N MET A 248 -26.39 -13.01 -8.11
CA MET A 248 -25.26 -12.58 -7.29
C MET A 248 -25.16 -13.42 -6.00
N LYS A 249 -23.94 -13.65 -5.53
CA LYS A 249 -23.66 -14.46 -4.34
C LYS A 249 -23.83 -13.70 -3.03
N THR A 250 -23.99 -12.38 -3.10
CA THR A 250 -24.16 -11.49 -1.95
C THR A 250 -25.35 -10.57 -2.13
N LYS A 251 -26.05 -10.28 -1.03
CA LYS A 251 -27.03 -9.19 -0.96
C LYS A 251 -26.32 -7.89 -0.63
N VAL A 252 -26.75 -6.77 -1.23
CA VAL A 252 -26.14 -5.46 -0.96
C VAL A 252 -27.20 -4.51 -0.44
N ASN A 253 -26.91 -3.90 0.71
CA ASN A 253 -27.71 -2.83 1.28
C ASN A 253 -26.92 -1.53 1.28
N VAL A 254 -27.54 -0.43 0.86
CA VAL A 254 -27.01 0.94 0.95
C VAL A 254 -27.89 1.72 1.92
N ASN A 255 -27.32 2.22 3.00
CA ASN A 255 -28.01 2.92 4.09
C ASN A 255 -29.25 2.16 4.60
N GLY A 256 -29.13 0.83 4.69
CA GLY A 256 -30.20 -0.06 5.14
C GLY A 256 -31.25 -0.44 4.09
N GLN A 257 -31.17 0.08 2.86
CA GLN A 257 -32.05 -0.29 1.76
C GLN A 257 -31.36 -1.27 0.81
N GLU A 258 -31.99 -2.40 0.51
CA GLU A 258 -31.45 -3.38 -0.44
C GLU A 258 -31.44 -2.80 -1.87
N VAL A 259 -30.30 -2.91 -2.55
CA VAL A 259 -30.14 -2.46 -3.93
C VAL A 259 -30.05 -3.65 -4.87
N GLN A 260 -30.65 -3.50 -6.05
CA GLN A 260 -30.60 -4.53 -7.09
C GLN A 260 -29.26 -4.45 -7.84
N VAL A 261 -28.41 -5.46 -7.65
CA VAL A 261 -27.11 -5.58 -8.32
C VAL A 261 -27.23 -6.52 -9.51
N SER A 262 -26.61 -6.15 -10.63
CA SER A 262 -26.56 -6.95 -11.86
C SER A 262 -25.16 -6.91 -12.49
N GLY A 263 -24.88 -7.83 -13.41
CA GLY A 263 -23.63 -7.82 -14.20
C GLY A 263 -23.68 -6.96 -15.47
N HIS A 264 -24.82 -6.31 -15.76
CA HIS A 264 -25.04 -5.53 -16.98
C HIS A 264 -25.12 -4.03 -16.74
N SER A 265 -25.37 -3.62 -15.49
CA SER A 265 -25.47 -2.23 -15.07
C SER A 265 -24.86 -2.06 -13.69
N SER A 266 -24.29 -0.88 -13.45
CA SER A 266 -23.86 -0.46 -12.13
C SER A 266 -24.94 0.35 -11.42
N HIS A 267 -24.99 0.22 -10.10
CA HIS A 267 -25.71 1.11 -9.21
C HIS A 267 -24.73 2.19 -8.74
N ASP A 268 -24.94 3.42 -9.21
CA ASP A 268 -24.02 4.53 -9.02
C ASP A 268 -24.57 5.56 -8.02
N ILE A 269 -23.73 6.05 -7.13
CA ILE A 269 -24.06 7.06 -6.12
C ILE A 269 -23.08 8.24 -6.26
N GLY A 270 -23.59 9.48 -6.14
CA GLY A 270 -22.76 10.70 -6.15
C GLY A 270 -21.99 10.88 -7.46
N GLU A 271 -22.69 10.88 -8.60
CA GLU A 271 -22.08 11.01 -9.94
C GLU A 271 -20.97 9.96 -10.20
N GLY A 272 -21.25 8.70 -9.83
CA GLY A 272 -20.30 7.60 -9.98
C GLY A 272 -19.12 7.65 -9.00
N TYR A 273 -19.25 8.40 -7.90
CA TYR A 273 -18.28 8.35 -6.79
C TYR A 273 -18.27 6.98 -6.13
N VAL A 274 -19.45 6.35 -5.98
CA VAL A 274 -19.57 4.94 -5.62
C VAL A 274 -20.18 4.18 -6.78
N GLN A 275 -19.61 3.03 -7.13
CA GLN A 275 -20.17 2.12 -8.12
C GLN A 275 -20.31 0.72 -7.53
N ILE A 276 -21.50 0.13 -7.66
CA ILE A 276 -21.82 -1.21 -7.17
C ILE A 276 -22.30 -2.05 -8.35
N TYR A 277 -21.60 -3.14 -8.68
CA TYR A 277 -21.97 -4.00 -9.80
C TYR A 277 -21.54 -5.45 -9.60
N GLY A 278 -22.25 -6.34 -10.30
CA GLY A 278 -21.96 -7.76 -10.35
C GLY A 278 -20.84 -8.09 -11.33
N LEU A 279 -20.04 -9.09 -10.99
CA LEU A 279 -19.03 -9.68 -11.86
C LEU A 279 -19.58 -10.97 -12.52
N PRO A 280 -19.01 -11.41 -13.66
CA PRO A 280 -19.52 -12.58 -14.41
C PRO A 280 -19.56 -13.89 -13.60
N ASN A 281 -18.76 -14.01 -12.54
CA ASN A 281 -18.71 -15.16 -11.64
C ASN A 281 -19.69 -15.06 -10.44
N GLY A 282 -20.57 -14.05 -10.44
CA GLY A 282 -21.56 -13.78 -9.39
C GLY A 282 -21.00 -13.05 -8.16
N GLU A 283 -19.73 -12.67 -8.17
CA GLU A 283 -19.15 -11.78 -7.15
C GLU A 283 -19.71 -10.37 -7.29
N VAL A 284 -19.73 -9.61 -6.20
CA VAL A 284 -20.12 -8.20 -6.22
C VAL A 284 -18.91 -7.34 -5.94
N LYS A 285 -18.74 -6.27 -6.74
CA LYS A 285 -17.71 -5.25 -6.55
C LYS A 285 -18.37 -3.94 -6.10
N VAL A 286 -17.85 -3.37 -5.02
CA VAL A 286 -18.14 -2.01 -4.56
C VAL A 286 -16.87 -1.18 -4.72
N GLU A 287 -16.93 -0.12 -5.53
CA GLU A 287 -15.80 0.77 -5.80
C GLU A 287 -16.11 2.17 -5.26
N VAL A 288 -15.19 2.71 -4.45
CA VAL A 288 -15.17 4.11 -4.04
C VAL A 288 -14.07 4.80 -4.86
N ARG A 289 -14.49 5.67 -5.78
CA ARG A 289 -13.64 6.25 -6.82
C ARG A 289 -12.36 6.84 -6.25
N ASP A 290 -11.23 6.50 -6.87
CA ASP A 290 -9.86 6.91 -6.50
C ASP A 290 -9.36 6.49 -5.10
N TRP A 291 -10.17 5.78 -4.31
CA TRP A 291 -9.81 5.35 -2.96
C TRP A 291 -9.52 3.85 -2.91
N PHE A 292 -10.54 3.01 -3.03
CA PHE A 292 -10.41 1.55 -2.96
C PHE A 292 -11.62 0.87 -3.60
N TYR A 293 -11.51 -0.44 -3.83
CA TYR A 293 -12.67 -1.27 -4.09
C TYR A 293 -12.62 -2.56 -3.29
N VAL A 294 -13.79 -3.11 -3.00
CA VAL A 294 -13.97 -4.41 -2.35
C VAL A 294 -14.73 -5.34 -3.29
N ILE A 295 -14.26 -6.57 -3.41
CA ILE A 295 -14.95 -7.66 -4.09
C ILE A 295 -15.33 -8.70 -3.04
N SER A 296 -16.59 -9.14 -3.04
CA SER A 296 -17.10 -10.17 -2.15
C SER A 296 -17.88 -11.24 -2.93
N ASP A 297 -17.69 -12.49 -2.53
CA ASP A 297 -18.46 -13.65 -3.00
C ASP A 297 -19.39 -14.21 -1.90
N GLY A 298 -19.45 -13.53 -0.74
CA GLY A 298 -20.22 -13.97 0.43
C GLY A 298 -19.48 -14.97 1.32
N GLU A 299 -18.32 -15.48 0.92
CA GLU A 299 -17.40 -16.28 1.75
C GLU A 299 -16.08 -15.54 2.02
N ARG A 300 -15.67 -14.68 1.08
CA ARG A 300 -14.36 -14.06 0.97
C ARG A 300 -14.51 -12.59 0.68
N MET A 301 -13.54 -11.81 1.16
CA MET A 301 -13.41 -10.39 0.85
C MET A 301 -12.02 -10.13 0.27
N LYS A 302 -11.94 -9.44 -0.85
CA LYS A 302 -10.70 -8.85 -1.36
C LYS A 302 -10.84 -7.36 -1.48
N LEU A 303 -9.99 -6.64 -0.74
CA LEU A 303 -9.89 -5.20 -0.70
C LEU A 303 -8.66 -4.77 -1.49
N THR A 304 -8.83 -3.85 -2.44
CA THR A 304 -7.74 -3.30 -3.24
C THR A 304 -7.61 -1.81 -2.98
N ALA A 305 -6.43 -1.36 -2.57
CA ALA A 305 -6.13 0.05 -2.42
C ALA A 305 -5.78 0.69 -3.79
N LEU A 306 -6.48 1.77 -4.15
CA LEU A 306 -6.21 2.54 -5.36
C LEU A 306 -5.35 3.78 -5.07
N ASN A 307 -5.52 4.36 -3.87
CA ASN A 307 -4.85 5.57 -3.44
C ASN A 307 -3.56 5.31 -2.68
N GLY A 308 -2.48 6.01 -3.05
CA GLY A 308 -1.20 5.96 -2.32
C GLY A 308 -1.29 6.51 -0.89
N ARG A 309 -2.29 7.34 -0.57
CA ARG A 309 -2.53 7.88 0.79
C ARG A 309 -2.75 6.80 1.84
N PHE A 310 -3.21 5.61 1.45
CA PHE A 310 -3.34 4.48 2.39
C PHE A 310 -1.99 3.96 2.90
N ARG A 311 -0.88 4.19 2.19
CA ARG A 311 0.43 3.73 2.65
C ARG A 311 0.76 4.32 4.01
N ASN A 312 1.15 3.44 4.93
CA ASN A 312 1.47 3.77 6.32
C ASN A 312 0.33 4.45 7.11
N SER A 313 -0.89 4.44 6.56
CA SER A 313 -2.08 5.16 7.08
C SER A 313 -3.29 4.23 7.21
N VAL A 314 -3.04 2.92 7.34
CA VAL A 314 -4.06 1.89 7.55
C VAL A 314 -3.88 1.28 8.94
N ARG A 315 -5.00 0.98 9.59
CA ARG A 315 -5.10 0.12 10.77
C ARG A 315 -6.17 -0.94 10.52
N GLY A 316 -6.06 -2.10 11.17
CA GLY A 316 -7.01 -3.20 11.04
C GLY A 316 -6.34 -4.49 10.58
N LEU A 317 -7.15 -5.52 10.33
CA LEU A 317 -6.69 -6.84 9.91
C LEU A 317 -5.82 -6.83 8.63
N CYS A 318 -5.94 -5.79 7.81
CA CYS A 318 -5.13 -5.60 6.61
C CYS A 318 -3.70 -5.09 6.86
N GLY A 319 -3.28 -4.95 8.13
CA GLY A 319 -1.95 -4.51 8.51
C GLY A 319 -1.78 -3.00 8.46
N VAL A 320 -0.53 -2.53 8.44
CA VAL A 320 -0.22 -1.08 8.44
C VAL A 320 0.14 -0.51 7.07
N PHE A 321 0.27 -1.39 6.07
CA PHE A 321 0.50 -1.07 4.67
C PHE A 321 1.76 -0.20 4.42
N ASN A 322 2.89 -0.66 4.94
CA ASN A 322 4.20 0.00 4.81
C ASN A 322 5.27 -0.90 4.17
N ASP A 323 4.86 -2.02 3.55
CA ASP A 323 5.70 -3.05 2.93
C ASP A 323 6.61 -3.82 3.93
N ASP A 324 6.32 -3.76 5.22
CA ASP A 324 7.04 -4.48 6.28
C ASP A 324 6.07 -5.38 7.07
N GLU A 325 6.09 -6.68 6.79
CA GLU A 325 5.24 -7.66 7.47
C GLU A 325 5.51 -7.77 8.98
N ALA A 326 6.71 -7.40 9.45
CA ALA A 326 7.09 -7.62 10.85
C ALA A 326 6.21 -6.82 11.81
N ASN A 327 5.69 -5.68 11.36
CA ASN A 327 4.88 -4.77 12.18
C ASN A 327 3.40 -4.74 11.78
N ASP A 328 2.95 -5.64 10.91
CA ASP A 328 1.55 -5.71 10.49
C ASP A 328 0.58 -6.03 11.62
N PHE A 329 1.04 -6.72 12.67
CA PHE A 329 0.26 -7.01 13.87
C PHE A 329 0.27 -5.86 14.88
N LEU A 330 0.15 -4.63 14.38
CA LEU A 330 0.08 -3.43 15.20
C LEU A 330 -1.35 -3.20 15.67
N THR A 331 -1.60 -3.30 16.97
CA THR A 331 -2.92 -3.10 17.57
C THR A 331 -3.30 -1.61 17.67
N PRO A 332 -4.58 -1.28 17.96
CA PRO A 332 -4.99 0.10 18.25
C PRO A 332 -4.23 0.74 19.42
N GLY A 333 -3.70 -0.06 20.35
CA GLY A 333 -2.87 0.39 21.47
C GLY A 333 -1.42 0.74 21.09
N ASN A 334 -1.07 0.80 19.80
CA ASN A 334 0.29 1.00 19.30
C ASN A 334 1.30 -0.06 19.79
N CYS A 335 0.81 -1.29 19.95
CA CYS A 335 1.58 -2.45 20.35
C CYS A 335 1.68 -3.42 19.17
N ILE A 336 2.89 -3.88 18.85
CA ILE A 336 3.08 -4.97 17.88
C ILE A 336 3.04 -6.27 18.69
N VAL A 337 2.04 -7.11 18.42
CA VAL A 337 1.85 -8.40 19.09
C VAL A 337 2.37 -9.56 18.22
N GLY A 338 2.85 -10.61 18.87
CA GLY A 338 3.30 -11.83 18.17
C GLY A 338 2.16 -12.77 17.77
N ASP A 339 1.12 -12.85 18.60
CA ASP A 339 -0.02 -13.75 18.40
C ASP A 339 -1.12 -13.12 17.52
N TYR A 340 -1.49 -13.81 16.45
CA TYR A 340 -2.54 -13.37 15.54
C TYR A 340 -3.92 -13.35 16.21
N LYS A 341 -4.18 -14.20 17.21
CA LYS A 341 -5.47 -14.21 17.91
C LYS A 341 -5.67 -12.94 18.74
N GLN A 342 -4.62 -12.52 19.45
CA GLN A 342 -4.62 -11.23 20.16
C GLN A 342 -4.78 -10.05 19.20
N PHE A 343 -4.08 -10.11 18.06
CA PHE A 343 -4.20 -9.09 17.02
C PHE A 343 -5.64 -8.96 16.52
N ILE A 344 -6.27 -10.06 16.08
CA ILE A 344 -7.67 -10.05 15.62
C ILE A 344 -8.59 -9.52 16.72
N LYS A 345 -8.42 -10.00 17.96
CA LYS A 345 -9.27 -9.60 19.07
C LYS A 345 -9.20 -8.11 19.38
N SER A 346 -8.02 -7.50 19.21
CA SER A 346 -7.82 -6.07 19.42
C SER A 346 -8.63 -5.17 18.47
N TYR A 347 -9.13 -5.72 17.36
CA TYR A 347 -9.94 -5.04 16.35
C TYR A 347 -11.44 -5.42 16.35
N ASP A 348 -11.87 -6.28 17.27
CA ASP A 348 -13.28 -6.64 17.51
C ASP A 348 -13.97 -5.47 18.25
N ILE A 349 -14.97 -4.84 17.60
CA ILE A 349 -15.59 -3.61 18.11
C ILE A 349 -16.65 -3.85 19.20
N GLU A 350 -17.18 -5.06 19.29
CA GLU A 350 -18.28 -5.41 20.21
C GLU A 350 -17.77 -6.11 21.46
N SER A 351 -16.57 -6.70 21.42
CA SER A 351 -15.92 -7.20 22.62
C SER A 351 -15.47 -6.06 23.53
N GLY A 352 -15.81 -6.14 24.83
CA GLY A 352 -15.38 -5.17 25.84
C GLY A 352 -13.85 -5.01 25.97
N GLU A 353 -13.08 -5.93 25.38
CA GLU A 353 -11.61 -5.94 25.34
C GLU A 353 -11.04 -4.89 24.36
N GLY A 354 -11.75 -4.53 23.30
CA GLY A 354 -11.35 -3.45 22.38
C GLY A 354 -11.29 -2.07 23.06
N ARG A 355 -11.95 -1.92 24.21
CA ARG A 355 -11.89 -0.71 25.06
C ARG A 355 -10.86 -0.80 26.20
N GLY A 356 -10.36 -2.00 26.54
CA GLY A 356 -9.58 -2.26 27.76
C GLY A 356 -8.09 -2.50 27.57
N GLN A 357 -7.61 -2.80 26.36
CA GLN A 357 -6.20 -3.14 26.13
C GLN A 357 -5.23 -1.94 26.12
N THR A 358 -5.70 -0.71 26.31
CA THR A 358 -4.83 0.45 26.55
C THR A 358 -4.18 0.44 27.93
N GLN A 359 -4.63 -0.39 28.89
CA GLN A 359 -4.15 -0.33 30.28
C GLN A 359 -3.40 -1.57 30.79
N THR A 360 -3.44 -2.72 30.11
CA THR A 360 -2.84 -3.97 30.63
C THR A 360 -1.48 -4.34 30.04
N HIS A 361 -1.02 -3.71 28.96
CA HIS A 361 0.31 -3.98 28.40
C HIS A 361 1.48 -3.29 29.14
N SER A 362 1.22 -2.60 30.26
CA SER A 362 2.21 -1.87 31.03
C SER A 362 2.94 -2.68 32.12
N LYS A 363 2.74 -4.02 32.20
CA LYS A 363 3.51 -4.87 33.13
C LYS A 363 3.93 -6.20 32.51
N GLY A 364 5.09 -6.19 31.86
CA GLY A 364 6.06 -7.28 31.98
C GLY A 364 5.82 -8.61 31.24
N SER A 365 4.92 -8.72 30.26
CA SER A 365 4.95 -9.89 29.36
C SER A 365 5.79 -9.59 28.11
N HIS A 366 6.60 -10.55 27.67
CA HIS A 366 7.38 -10.53 26.42
C HIS A 366 6.51 -10.46 25.13
N GLU A 367 5.28 -10.00 25.24
CA GLU A 367 4.20 -10.23 24.27
C GLU A 367 3.88 -8.99 23.42
N CYS A 368 4.37 -7.83 23.85
CA CYS A 368 4.13 -6.55 23.22
C CYS A 368 5.44 -5.80 22.94
N VAL A 369 5.75 -5.57 21.66
CA VAL A 369 6.81 -4.65 21.26
C VAL A 369 6.18 -3.29 20.97
N PRO A 370 6.40 -2.25 21.81
CA PRO A 370 5.87 -0.93 21.53
C PRO A 370 6.51 -0.39 20.24
N LYS A 371 5.69 0.16 19.34
CA LYS A 371 6.21 0.85 18.15
C LYS A 371 6.78 2.21 18.58
N GLU A 372 8.05 2.23 18.96
CA GLU A 372 8.77 3.48 19.22
C GLU A 372 9.09 4.14 17.88
N VAL A 373 8.40 5.25 17.56
CA VAL A 373 8.80 6.11 16.45
C VAL A 373 9.99 6.93 16.95
N PRO A 374 11.22 6.73 16.45
CA PRO A 374 12.33 7.59 16.83
C PRO A 374 11.99 9.02 16.41
N LEU A 375 11.80 9.89 17.39
CA LEU A 375 11.56 11.31 17.17
C LEU A 375 12.87 11.95 16.72
N TYR A 376 13.23 11.84 15.45
CA TYR A 376 14.41 12.53 14.90
C TYR A 376 14.40 14.02 15.31
N ALA A 377 15.44 14.44 16.04
CA ALA A 377 15.76 15.84 16.25
C ALA A 377 16.63 16.30 15.07
N ASP A 378 16.32 17.46 14.50
CA ASP A 378 17.16 18.06 13.48
C ASP A 378 18.50 18.46 14.12
N VAL A 379 19.60 17.98 13.53
CA VAL A 379 20.94 18.24 14.04
C VAL A 379 21.53 19.41 13.29
N ILE A 380 21.62 20.57 13.95
CA ILE A 380 22.31 21.72 13.36
C ILE A 380 23.81 21.46 13.45
N SER A 381 24.43 21.16 12.30
CA SER A 381 25.85 20.84 12.26
C SER A 381 26.73 22.03 12.66
N ASN A 382 27.82 21.75 13.38
CA ASN A 382 28.82 22.73 13.86
C ASN A 382 29.36 23.70 12.76
N ARG A 383 29.28 23.34 11.47
CA ARG A 383 29.70 24.19 10.33
C ARG A 383 28.79 25.40 10.08
N LEU A 384 27.52 25.33 10.48
CA LEU A 384 26.59 26.49 10.39
C LEU A 384 26.78 27.45 11.57
N TRP A 385 27.31 26.96 12.70
CA TRP A 385 27.58 27.74 13.90
C TRP A 385 28.86 28.58 13.81
N SER A 386 29.90 28.08 13.13
CA SER A 386 31.16 28.80 12.93
C SER A 386 31.03 30.08 12.09
N GLN A 387 29.92 30.29 11.37
CA GLN A 387 29.69 31.50 10.58
C GLN A 387 29.05 32.66 11.36
N ARG A 388 28.45 32.41 12.54
CA ARG A 388 27.79 33.45 13.36
C ARG A 388 28.69 34.12 14.42
N SER A 389 29.92 33.67 14.62
CA SER A 389 30.86 34.29 15.59
C SER A 389 32.28 34.41 15.03
N GLN A 390 32.53 35.51 14.31
CA GLN A 390 33.85 35.87 13.74
C GLN A 390 34.84 36.47 14.79
N HIS A 391 34.65 36.23 16.08
CA HIS A 391 35.56 36.76 17.11
C HIS A 391 36.20 35.63 17.91
N SER A 392 37.53 35.56 17.83
CA SER A 392 38.40 34.56 18.47
C SER A 392 38.55 34.74 19.99
N GLY A 393 37.55 35.32 20.66
CA GLY A 393 37.58 35.65 22.09
C GLY A 393 36.30 35.30 22.85
N ASP A 394 35.28 34.76 22.18
CA ASP A 394 34.05 34.33 22.87
C ASP A 394 34.20 32.89 23.39
N CYS A 395 34.21 32.74 24.71
CA CYS A 395 34.39 31.46 25.39
C CYS A 395 33.08 30.69 25.63
N THR A 396 31.94 31.31 25.41
CA THR A 396 30.62 30.69 25.63
C THR A 396 30.01 30.30 24.29
N LEU A 397 29.27 29.20 24.27
CA LEU A 397 28.41 28.81 23.15
C LEU A 397 27.08 28.27 23.70
N LEU A 398 26.02 28.34 22.93
CA LEU A 398 24.72 27.77 23.29
C LEU A 398 24.62 26.36 22.70
N GLN A 399 24.25 25.38 23.53
CA GLN A 399 24.12 23.99 23.13
C GLN A 399 23.01 23.29 23.93
N THR A 400 22.27 22.41 23.28
CA THR A 400 21.38 21.46 23.97
C THR A 400 22.18 20.62 24.98
N ARG A 401 21.61 20.43 26.18
CA ARG A 401 22.17 19.58 27.24
C ARG A 401 21.26 18.41 27.53
N TYR A 402 21.76 17.45 28.31
CA TYR A 402 20.98 16.31 28.74
C TYR A 402 21.30 15.90 30.18
N VAL A 403 20.38 15.19 30.80
CA VAL A 403 20.56 14.46 32.07
C VAL A 403 20.02 13.04 31.94
N GLU A 404 20.62 12.09 32.65
CA GLU A 404 20.18 10.70 32.69
C GLU A 404 19.56 10.40 34.07
N GLU A 405 18.29 10.02 34.09
CA GLU A 405 17.56 9.74 35.33
C GLU A 405 16.56 8.60 35.11
N TYR A 406 16.50 7.66 36.06
CA TYR A 406 15.49 6.58 36.08
C TYR A 406 15.35 5.79 34.76
N GLY A 407 16.47 5.56 34.05
CA GLY A 407 16.48 4.82 32.78
C GLY A 407 15.97 5.62 31.57
N GLN A 408 15.82 6.94 31.71
CA GLN A 408 15.48 7.88 30.64
C GLN A 408 16.63 8.85 30.38
N ILE A 409 16.66 9.42 29.17
CA ILE A 409 17.54 10.55 28.82
C ILE A 409 16.64 11.76 28.59
N CYS A 410 16.90 12.83 29.32
CA CYS A 410 16.15 14.08 29.27
C CYS A 410 16.98 15.17 28.61
N PHE A 411 16.54 15.66 27.46
CA PHE A 411 17.21 16.71 26.69
C PHE A 411 16.58 18.08 26.99
N THR A 412 17.39 19.14 27.06
CA THR A 412 16.88 20.50 27.27
C THR A 412 16.08 20.97 26.06
N ILE A 413 14.92 21.57 26.30
CA ILE A 413 14.08 22.13 25.23
C ILE A 413 14.75 23.36 24.63
N GLY A 414 15.32 24.22 25.48
CA GLY A 414 16.15 25.35 25.08
C GLY A 414 17.64 25.01 25.05
N GLU A 415 18.40 25.80 24.30
CA GLU A 415 19.85 25.74 24.33
C GLU A 415 20.41 26.36 25.62
N MET A 416 21.47 25.76 26.15
CA MET A 416 22.10 26.19 27.41
C MET A 416 23.53 26.68 27.15
N PRO A 417 24.02 27.66 27.93
CA PRO A 417 25.41 28.10 27.83
C PRO A 417 26.38 26.98 28.23
N VAL A 418 27.37 26.72 27.38
CA VAL A 418 28.50 25.83 27.64
C VAL A 418 29.81 26.48 27.23
N CYS A 419 30.92 26.03 27.80
CA CYS A 419 32.23 26.54 27.46
C CYS A 419 32.78 25.86 26.20
N ARG A 420 33.42 26.64 25.32
CA ARG A 420 34.17 26.10 24.18
C ARG A 420 35.30 25.21 24.66
N GLY A 421 35.69 24.21 23.85
CA GLY A 421 36.73 23.24 24.22
C GLY A 421 38.11 23.81 24.56
N HIS A 422 38.41 25.04 24.14
CA HIS A 422 39.65 25.75 24.50
C HIS A 422 39.52 26.67 25.72
N CYS A 423 38.34 26.78 26.32
CA CYS A 423 38.04 27.62 27.48
C CYS A 423 37.74 26.75 28.71
N ARG A 424 37.84 27.35 29.90
CA ARG A 424 37.55 26.69 31.19
C ARG A 424 36.30 27.26 31.85
N GLN A 425 35.53 26.38 32.48
CA GLN A 425 34.40 26.77 33.31
C GLN A 425 34.90 27.35 34.63
N ARG A 426 34.39 28.53 35.00
CA ARG A 426 34.61 29.18 36.28
C ARG A 426 33.29 29.28 37.04
N GLY A 427 33.11 28.40 38.02
CA GLY A 427 31.90 28.28 38.83
C GLY A 427 30.80 27.47 38.14
N THR A 428 29.88 26.94 38.95
CA THR A 428 28.72 26.17 38.49
C THR A 428 27.47 26.78 39.10
N ILE A 429 26.46 26.99 38.29
CA ILE A 429 25.11 27.34 38.73
C ILE A 429 24.16 26.19 38.42
N THR A 430 23.17 25.99 39.28
CA THR A 430 22.13 24.99 39.08
C THR A 430 20.84 25.70 38.70
N ASN A 431 20.36 25.44 37.49
CA ASN A 431 19.12 26.02 36.99
C ASN A 431 18.02 24.95 36.88
N ASN A 432 16.77 25.36 37.12
CA ASN A 432 15.60 24.55 36.80
C ASN A 432 15.29 24.74 35.31
N VAL A 433 15.45 23.69 34.52
CA VAL A 433 15.35 23.74 33.06
C VAL A 433 14.24 22.80 32.57
N PRO A 434 13.35 23.26 31.67
CA PRO A 434 12.37 22.39 31.04
C PRO A 434 13.06 21.41 30.10
N VAL A 435 12.73 20.13 30.24
CA VAL A 435 13.34 19.03 29.49
C VAL A 435 12.30 18.14 28.81
N HIS A 436 12.69 17.59 27.67
CA HIS A 436 11.98 16.53 26.97
C HIS A 436 12.65 15.19 27.29
N CYS A 437 11.96 14.30 28.00
CA CYS A 437 12.50 13.01 28.40
C CYS A 437 12.02 11.89 27.48
N VAL A 438 12.95 11.09 27.00
CA VAL A 438 12.70 9.90 26.20
C VAL A 438 13.30 8.68 26.89
N LYS A 439 12.77 7.50 26.59
CA LYS A 439 13.40 6.24 27.02
C LYS A 439 14.82 6.17 26.47
N ASN A 440 15.70 5.47 27.20
CA ASN A 440 17.06 5.21 26.77
C ASN A 440 17.10 4.23 25.57
N SER A 441 16.81 4.76 24.38
CA SER A 441 16.81 4.05 23.10
C SER A 441 18.08 4.32 22.29
N ASN A 442 18.30 3.58 21.20
CA ASN A 442 19.43 3.82 20.29
C ASN A 442 19.43 5.25 19.71
N ALA A 443 18.24 5.83 19.47
CA ALA A 443 18.12 7.21 19.00
C ALA A 443 18.51 8.22 20.09
N ALA A 444 18.09 7.99 21.33
CA ALA A 444 18.48 8.84 22.46
C ALA A 444 19.99 8.78 22.72
N GLN A 445 20.60 7.58 22.63
CA GLN A 445 22.05 7.41 22.71
C GLN A 445 22.79 8.10 21.55
N LEU A 446 22.21 8.12 20.35
CA LEU A 446 22.77 8.86 19.22
C LEU A 446 22.80 10.36 19.49
N TRP A 447 21.69 10.98 19.95
CA TRP A 447 21.67 12.41 20.26
C TRP A 447 22.60 12.76 21.41
N LYS A 448 22.65 11.93 22.45
CA LYS A 448 23.62 12.05 23.53
C LYS A 448 25.05 12.11 22.98
N LYS A 449 25.43 11.15 22.15
CA LYS A 449 26.76 11.10 21.51
C LYS A 449 27.02 12.32 20.63
N GLN A 450 26.01 12.83 19.93
CA GLN A 450 26.13 14.05 19.12
C GLN A 450 26.38 15.30 20.00
N ILE A 451 25.67 15.42 21.13
CA ILE A 451 25.89 16.49 22.11
C ILE A 451 27.30 16.41 22.69
N ASP A 452 27.75 15.20 23.06
CA ASP A 452 29.12 14.97 23.56
C ASP A 452 30.20 15.33 22.51
N GLN A 453 29.86 15.26 21.22
CA GLN A 453 30.71 15.67 20.10
C GLN A 453 30.58 17.17 19.73
N GLY A 454 29.84 17.96 20.51
CA GLY A 454 29.68 19.39 20.30
C GLY A 454 28.61 19.79 19.28
N GLN A 455 27.71 18.88 18.90
CA GLN A 455 26.53 19.21 18.09
C GLN A 455 25.37 19.65 19.00
N SER A 456 24.42 20.42 18.45
CA SER A 456 23.22 20.84 19.19
C SER A 456 21.97 20.34 18.45
N PRO A 457 21.44 19.14 18.76
CA PRO A 457 20.15 18.71 18.24
C PRO A 457 19.04 19.61 18.81
N ASP A 458 18.12 20.03 17.95
CA ASP A 458 17.05 20.96 18.35
C ASP A 458 15.84 20.23 18.95
N PHE A 459 15.54 20.55 20.21
CA PHE A 459 14.37 20.06 20.94
C PHE A 459 13.35 21.18 21.25
N GLY A 460 13.52 22.39 20.71
CA GLY A 460 12.65 23.55 20.98
C GLY A 460 11.19 23.33 20.60
N HIS A 461 10.95 22.47 19.62
CA HIS A 461 9.61 22.08 19.16
C HIS A 461 9.05 20.84 19.88
N LYS A 462 9.74 20.30 20.91
CA LYS A 462 9.29 19.13 21.66
C LYS A 462 8.56 19.53 22.94
N LYS A 463 7.55 18.73 23.30
CA LYS A 463 6.76 18.94 24.52
C LYS A 463 7.62 18.77 25.78
N GLU A 464 7.46 19.72 26.70
CA GLU A 464 8.02 19.63 28.04
C GLU A 464 7.48 18.40 28.77
N THR A 465 8.39 17.53 29.20
CA THR A 465 8.04 16.35 30.00
C THR A 465 8.07 16.67 31.49
N LYS A 466 9.09 17.41 31.93
CA LYS A 466 9.27 17.87 33.30
C LYS A 466 10.27 19.01 33.35
N ILE A 467 10.36 19.66 34.50
CA ILE A 467 11.46 20.55 34.86
C ILE A 467 12.47 19.74 35.67
N THR A 468 13.75 19.81 35.31
CA THR A 468 14.83 19.19 36.09
C THR A 468 15.95 20.18 36.40
N ARG A 469 16.77 19.85 37.39
CA ARG A 469 17.93 20.66 37.77
C ARG A 469 19.12 20.28 36.90
N ILE A 470 19.70 21.26 36.23
CA ILE A 470 20.89 21.08 35.38
C ILE A 470 22.00 22.00 35.87
N GLU A 471 23.19 21.44 35.98
CA GLU A 471 24.42 22.18 36.26
C GLU A 471 24.97 22.82 34.99
N LEU A 472 25.11 24.15 35.03
CA LEU A 472 25.59 24.98 33.94
C LEU A 472 26.80 25.81 34.40
N PRO A 473 27.71 26.19 33.48
CA PRO A 473 28.80 27.09 33.81
C PRO A 473 28.27 28.44 34.26
N GLN A 474 28.78 28.94 35.40
CA GLN A 474 28.51 30.31 35.84
C GLN A 474 29.18 31.33 34.91
N SER A 475 30.38 31.01 34.41
CA SER A 475 31.12 31.78 33.42
C SER A 475 32.14 30.91 32.70
N CYS A 476 32.50 31.28 31.47
CA CYS A 476 33.53 30.61 30.68
C CYS A 476 34.69 31.59 30.46
N VAL A 477 35.91 31.18 30.81
CA VAL A 477 37.12 31.99 30.69
C VAL A 477 38.15 31.30 29.79
N PRO A 478 39.01 32.03 29.06
CA PRO A 478 40.05 31.45 28.22
C PRO A 478 41.00 30.51 28.97
#